data_AF-A0AAD8YGR8-F1
#
_entry.id   AF-A0AAD8YGR8-F1
#
_cell.length_a   1.000
_cell.length_b   1.000
_cell.length_c   1.000
_cell.angle_alpha   90.00
_cell.angle_beta   90.00
_cell.angle_gamma   90.00
#
_symmetry.space_group_name_H-M   'P 1'
#
loop_
_entity.id
_entity.type
_entity.pdbx_description
1 polymer ?
#
loop_
_entity_poly.entity_id
_entity_poly.type
_entity_poly.pdbx_seq_one_letter_code
_entity_poly.pdbx_strand_id
1 'polypeptide(L)'
;MSRYSKPPNRIKEVDGEKKDGALHEEITRVPSGNDLDVDISKRTVSRKASRGKSDAANTDKNETKPPSPSRAYLEIEAEALLQDDNADEDVDAQEKQQKSISIMGQFTVTKREMGIIAAVFNGLWGGTNLVPLHYASHEGFGGPMYVVSFASGSMLVTIALWVIRFLFELYRLDGAVLKAFHALPPLHIRQMWIPGTLSGILWSAGNFMCIISVTFLGQGVGYSFTQASMLISGLWGIFYFHEIGEDMINRWLASAVVALCGILWLSYEHAK
;
A
#
# COMPACT_ATOMS: atom_id res chain seq x y z
N MET A 1 -35.00 -32.26 3.17
CA MET A 1 -34.15 -33.28 3.82
C MET A 1 -33.40 -34.05 2.74
N SER A 2 -32.26 -33.53 2.29
CA SER A 2 -31.39 -34.20 1.32
C SER A 2 -30.10 -34.58 2.05
N ARG A 3 -29.78 -35.87 2.06
CA ARG A 3 -28.62 -36.43 2.77
C ARG A 3 -27.36 -36.12 1.98
N TYR A 4 -26.54 -35.19 2.46
CA TYR A 4 -25.15 -35.09 2.03
C TYR A 4 -24.38 -36.28 2.63
N SER A 5 -24.17 -37.31 1.80
CA SER A 5 -23.31 -38.44 2.10
C SER A 5 -21.86 -37.97 2.04
N LYS A 6 -21.16 -37.99 3.19
CA LYS A 6 -19.71 -37.79 3.26
C LYS A 6 -19.00 -38.82 2.37
N PRO A 7 -18.06 -38.43 1.50
CA PRO A 7 -17.23 -39.41 0.80
C PRO A 7 -16.27 -40.10 1.78
N PRO A 8 -15.97 -41.40 1.56
CA PRO A 8 -15.06 -42.14 2.42
C PRO A 8 -13.61 -41.67 2.20
N ASN A 9 -12.93 -41.35 3.31
CA ASN A 9 -11.49 -41.12 3.36
C ASN A 9 -10.75 -42.37 2.89
N ARG A 10 -10.32 -42.39 1.63
CA ARG A 10 -9.39 -43.39 1.11
C ARG A 10 -7.97 -42.87 1.35
N ILE A 11 -7.44 -43.16 2.53
CA ILE A 11 -6.00 -43.09 2.81
C ILE A 11 -5.34 -44.08 1.85
N LYS A 12 -4.67 -43.58 0.81
CA LYS A 12 -3.70 -44.35 0.06
C LYS A 12 -2.39 -44.25 0.82
N GLU A 13 -2.01 -45.33 1.48
CA GLU A 13 -0.60 -45.58 1.83
C GLU A 13 0.21 -45.51 0.54
N VAL A 14 1.11 -44.53 0.47
CA VAL A 14 2.15 -44.47 -0.55
C VAL A 14 3.35 -45.15 0.07
N ASP A 15 3.47 -46.44 -0.22
CA ASP A 15 4.67 -47.23 0.02
C ASP A 15 5.86 -46.60 -0.71
N GLY A 16 7.00 -46.59 -0.02
CA GLY A 16 8.19 -45.87 -0.42
C GLY A 16 8.85 -46.38 -1.69
N GLU A 17 9.53 -45.46 -2.37
CA GLU A 17 10.63 -45.80 -3.26
C GLU A 17 11.85 -44.98 -2.85
N LYS A 18 12.73 -45.68 -2.12
CA LYS A 18 14.08 -45.26 -1.78
C LYS A 18 14.93 -45.41 -3.05
N LYS A 19 15.38 -44.31 -3.64
CA LYS A 19 16.44 -44.33 -4.67
C LYS A 19 17.60 -43.47 -4.22
N ASP A 20 18.55 -44.16 -3.60
CA ASP A 20 19.93 -43.75 -3.47
C ASP A 20 20.54 -43.69 -4.89
N GLY A 21 20.97 -42.51 -5.29
CA GLY A 21 21.60 -42.25 -6.59
C GLY A 21 22.74 -41.27 -6.41
N ALA A 22 23.87 -41.78 -5.93
CA ALA A 22 25.15 -41.09 -5.96
C ALA A 22 25.67 -41.03 -7.40
N LEU A 23 26.00 -39.84 -7.89
CA LEU A 23 26.93 -39.61 -8.99
C LEU A 23 27.52 -38.19 -8.88
N HIS A 24 28.79 -38.14 -8.47
CA HIS A 24 29.92 -37.48 -9.14
C HIS A 24 29.57 -36.80 -10.50
N GLU A 25 30.08 -35.65 -10.93
CA GLU A 25 31.25 -34.83 -10.61
C GLU A 25 31.14 -33.52 -11.44
N GLU A 26 32.15 -32.66 -11.34
CA GLU A 26 32.59 -31.72 -12.39
C GLU A 26 32.23 -30.22 -12.23
N ILE A 27 33.07 -29.56 -11.42
CA ILE A 27 33.92 -28.42 -11.81
C ILE A 27 33.32 -27.44 -12.83
N THR A 28 33.02 -26.22 -12.37
CA THR A 28 33.47 -25.04 -13.11
C THR A 28 33.83 -23.90 -12.18
N ARG A 29 35.12 -23.55 -12.20
CA ARG A 29 35.73 -22.40 -11.56
C ARG A 29 35.07 -21.12 -12.05
N VAL A 30 34.62 -20.27 -11.13
CA VAL A 30 34.30 -18.87 -11.43
C VAL A 30 35.59 -18.06 -11.32
N PRO A 31 36.01 -17.33 -12.37
CA PRO A 31 37.20 -16.49 -12.30
C PRO A 31 36.94 -15.27 -11.41
N SER A 32 37.79 -15.14 -10.39
CA SER A 32 38.03 -13.90 -9.66
C SER A 32 38.95 -13.02 -10.53
N GLY A 33 38.50 -11.81 -10.85
CA GLY A 33 39.33 -10.79 -11.47
C GLY A 33 38.57 -10.00 -12.53
N ASN A 34 38.16 -8.79 -12.16
CA ASN A 34 38.56 -7.60 -12.91
C ASN A 34 38.30 -6.37 -12.04
N ASP A 35 39.42 -5.79 -11.62
CA ASP A 35 39.54 -4.43 -11.12
C ASP A 35 38.83 -3.46 -12.05
N LEU A 36 37.87 -2.72 -11.49
CA LEU A 36 37.36 -1.49 -12.08
C LEU A 36 37.79 -0.35 -11.16
N ASP A 37 39.03 0.06 -11.37
CA ASP A 37 39.60 1.32 -10.91
C ASP A 37 38.80 2.44 -11.59
N VAL A 38 37.80 2.99 -10.89
CA VAL A 38 37.08 4.18 -11.32
C VAL A 38 37.85 5.39 -10.82
N ASP A 39 38.71 5.88 -11.71
CA ASP A 39 39.46 7.13 -11.60
C ASP A 39 38.50 8.33 -11.49
N ILE A 40 38.25 8.79 -10.26
CA ILE A 40 37.52 10.04 -9.98
C ILE A 40 38.48 11.21 -10.22
N SER A 41 38.67 11.51 -11.51
CA SER A 41 39.44 12.66 -11.96
C SER A 41 38.64 13.95 -11.75
N LYS A 42 39.05 14.67 -10.70
CA LYS A 42 39.00 16.13 -10.48
C LYS A 42 38.34 16.95 -11.62
N ARG A 43 37.09 17.38 -11.41
CA ARG A 43 36.56 18.61 -12.03
C ARG A 43 36.68 19.77 -11.05
N THR A 44 37.86 20.38 -11.08
CA THR A 44 38.15 21.71 -10.55
C THR A 44 37.36 22.74 -11.36
N VAL A 45 36.29 23.31 -10.78
CA VAL A 45 35.61 24.47 -11.36
C VAL A 45 36.47 25.70 -11.11
N SER A 46 37.15 26.13 -12.17
CA SER A 46 37.91 27.38 -12.25
C SER A 46 36.95 28.57 -12.12
N ARG A 47 36.84 29.14 -10.91
CA ARG A 47 36.26 30.48 -10.71
C ARG A 47 37.29 31.52 -11.12
N LYS A 48 37.02 32.16 -12.27
CA LYS A 48 37.72 33.35 -12.76
C LYS A 48 37.52 34.49 -11.76
N ALA A 49 38.55 34.79 -10.98
CA ALA A 49 38.63 35.98 -10.15
C ALA A 49 38.97 37.18 -11.05
N SER A 50 38.03 38.12 -11.21
CA SER A 50 38.36 39.47 -11.69
C SER A 50 38.81 40.31 -10.51
N ARG A 51 40.07 40.71 -10.59
CA ARG A 51 40.85 41.47 -9.63
C ARG A 51 40.44 42.95 -9.68
N GLY A 52 39.63 43.39 -8.72
CA GLY A 52 39.41 44.80 -8.40
C GLY A 52 40.26 45.19 -7.19
N LYS A 53 41.03 46.27 -7.33
CA LYS A 53 42.13 46.68 -6.46
C LYS A 53 41.61 47.60 -5.34
N SER A 54 42.14 47.38 -4.13
CA SER A 54 42.49 48.38 -3.09
C SER A 54 41.39 49.28 -2.50
N ASP A 55 41.12 49.17 -1.19
CA ASP A 55 41.74 50.05 -0.18
C ASP A 55 41.41 49.68 1.28
N ALA A 56 42.44 49.86 2.12
CA ALA A 56 42.46 50.24 3.53
C ALA A 56 41.57 49.54 4.57
N ALA A 57 42.26 48.74 5.39
CA ALA A 57 42.26 48.80 6.87
C ALA A 57 40.96 49.20 7.59
N ASN A 58 40.29 48.22 8.22
CA ASN A 58 39.93 48.40 9.62
C ASN A 58 39.83 47.07 10.36
N THR A 59 40.46 47.04 11.52
CA THR A 59 40.53 45.93 12.46
C THR A 59 39.22 45.91 13.23
N ASP A 60 38.39 44.86 13.08
CA ASP A 60 37.34 44.62 14.07
C ASP A 60 37.13 43.12 14.30
N LYS A 61 37.40 42.72 15.54
CA LYS A 61 37.25 41.35 16.03
C LYS A 61 35.81 41.17 16.47
N ASN A 62 34.93 40.78 15.55
CA ASN A 62 33.62 40.27 15.92
C ASN A 62 33.61 38.74 15.79
N GLU A 63 33.64 38.07 16.96
CA GLU A 63 33.30 36.66 17.12
C GLU A 63 31.89 36.42 16.57
N THR A 64 31.83 35.83 15.39
CA THR A 64 30.58 35.36 14.77
C THR A 64 30.21 34.04 15.43
N LYS A 65 29.33 34.12 16.45
CA LYS A 65 28.59 32.96 16.94
C LYS A 65 27.81 32.34 15.75
N PRO A 66 27.83 31.01 15.58
CA PRO A 66 27.05 30.35 14.54
C PRO A 66 25.56 30.69 14.72
N PRO A 67 24.82 30.96 13.64
CA PRO A 67 23.39 31.23 13.72
C PRO A 67 22.69 30.03 14.34
N SER A 68 21.96 30.28 15.42
CA SER A 68 21.13 29.28 16.10
C SER A 68 20.15 28.65 15.10
N PRO A 69 20.12 27.30 14.94
CA PRO A 69 19.23 26.62 14.00
C PRO A 69 17.74 26.73 14.34
N SER A 70 17.40 27.27 15.52
CA SER A 70 16.05 27.15 16.08
C SER A 70 14.99 28.00 15.40
N ARG A 71 15.35 29.05 14.64
CA ARG A 71 14.36 29.98 14.08
C ARG A 71 13.70 29.47 12.80
N ALA A 72 14.45 28.76 11.96
CA ALA A 72 13.93 28.21 10.70
C ALA A 72 12.95 27.05 10.92
N TYR A 73 13.16 26.23 11.95
CA TYR A 73 12.22 25.17 12.30
C TYR A 73 10.91 25.72 12.90
N LEU A 74 11.00 26.80 13.68
CA LEU A 74 9.82 27.47 14.26
C LEU A 74 8.95 28.16 13.21
N GLU A 75 9.53 28.71 12.15
CA GLU A 75 8.76 29.27 11.02
C GLU A 75 8.08 28.17 10.19
N ILE A 76 8.74 27.04 9.95
CA ILE A 76 8.13 25.90 9.23
C ILE A 76 6.99 25.28 10.05
N GLU A 77 7.14 25.19 11.37
CA GLU A 77 6.10 24.66 12.27
C GLU A 77 4.92 25.63 12.44
N ALA A 78 5.18 26.95 12.45
CA ALA A 78 4.13 27.97 12.47
C ALA A 78 3.37 28.08 11.14
N GLU A 79 4.03 27.93 10.00
CA GLU A 79 3.37 27.85 8.68
C GLU A 79 2.53 26.57 8.54
N ALA A 80 3.00 25.44 9.08
CA ALA A 80 2.24 24.19 9.09
C ALA A 80 0.96 24.28 9.94
N LEU A 81 1.01 24.98 11.08
CA LEU A 81 -0.17 25.19 11.92
C LEU A 81 -1.18 26.19 11.32
N LEU A 82 -0.72 27.18 10.55
CA LEU A 82 -1.61 28.13 9.85
C LEU A 82 -2.27 27.54 8.59
N GLN A 83 -1.72 26.45 8.05
CA GLN A 83 -2.35 25.69 6.96
C GLN A 83 -3.49 24.78 7.43
N ASP A 84 -3.54 24.43 8.72
CA ASP A 84 -4.60 23.57 9.29
C ASP A 84 -5.92 24.36 9.45
N ASP A 85 -5.86 25.61 9.91
CA ASP A 85 -7.06 26.45 10.11
C ASP A 85 -7.74 26.89 8.79
N ASN A 86 -7.04 26.85 7.65
CA ASN A 86 -7.62 27.14 6.33
C ASN A 86 -8.12 25.88 5.59
N ALA A 87 -7.84 24.68 6.12
CA ALA A 87 -8.28 23.44 5.50
C ALA A 87 -9.82 23.26 5.58
N ASP A 88 -10.45 23.77 6.63
CA ASP A 88 -11.90 23.62 6.86
C ASP A 88 -12.76 24.48 5.92
N GLU A 89 -12.31 25.68 5.52
CA GLU A 89 -13.05 26.52 4.57
C GLU A 89 -12.95 26.02 3.11
N ASP A 90 -11.84 25.37 2.73
CA ASP A 90 -11.67 24.81 1.38
C ASP A 90 -12.40 23.46 1.21
N VAL A 91 -12.62 22.70 2.28
CA VAL A 91 -13.40 21.44 2.25
C VAL A 91 -14.87 21.70 1.88
N ASP A 92 -15.48 22.76 2.43
CA ASP A 92 -16.87 23.15 2.16
C ASP A 92 -17.06 23.71 0.73
N ALA A 93 -16.04 24.39 0.20
CA ALA A 93 -16.03 24.87 -1.19
C ALA A 93 -15.81 23.73 -2.19
N GLN A 94 -14.93 22.76 -1.88
CA GLN A 94 -14.75 21.55 -2.69
C GLN A 94 -15.97 20.63 -2.64
N GLU A 95 -16.68 20.55 -1.51
CA GLU A 95 -17.89 19.73 -1.41
C GLU A 95 -19.01 20.25 -2.34
N LYS A 96 -19.13 21.58 -2.48
CA LYS A 96 -20.11 22.23 -3.38
C LYS A 96 -19.74 22.15 -4.86
N GLN A 97 -18.46 22.20 -5.24
CA GLN A 97 -18.03 22.17 -6.65
C GLN A 97 -17.98 20.75 -7.25
N GLN A 98 -17.91 19.73 -6.41
CA GLN A 98 -17.76 18.33 -6.82
C GLN A 98 -19.13 17.63 -6.95
N LYS A 99 -20.11 18.28 -7.59
CA LYS A 99 -21.51 17.80 -7.59
C LYS A 99 -21.87 16.79 -8.69
N SER A 100 -21.02 16.61 -9.68
CA SER A 100 -21.18 15.56 -10.70
C SER A 100 -19.87 15.34 -11.44
N ILE A 101 -19.36 14.12 -11.45
CA ILE A 101 -18.23 13.73 -12.31
C ILE A 101 -18.83 13.27 -13.64
N SER A 102 -18.51 13.98 -14.72
CA SER A 102 -18.92 13.58 -16.07
C SER A 102 -17.90 12.57 -16.60
N ILE A 103 -18.26 11.30 -16.62
CA ILE A 103 -17.43 10.25 -17.21
C ILE A 103 -17.78 10.17 -18.69
N MET A 104 -16.76 10.35 -19.54
CA MET A 104 -16.87 10.32 -21.02
C MET A 104 -17.85 11.33 -21.64
N GLY A 105 -18.17 12.42 -20.94
CA GLY A 105 -19.03 13.48 -21.49
C GLY A 105 -20.50 13.09 -21.68
N GLN A 106 -20.90 11.87 -21.34
CA GLN A 106 -22.27 11.36 -21.51
C GLN A 106 -22.94 10.90 -20.22
N PHE A 107 -22.17 10.53 -19.19
CA PHE A 107 -22.73 10.02 -17.94
C PHE A 107 -22.34 10.91 -16.76
N THR A 108 -23.31 11.61 -16.19
CA THR A 108 -23.16 12.31 -14.91
C THR A 108 -23.58 11.36 -13.80
N VAL A 109 -22.60 10.82 -13.07
CA VAL A 109 -22.86 9.93 -11.91
C VAL A 109 -22.76 10.75 -10.63
N THR A 110 -23.73 10.58 -9.73
CA THR A 110 -23.69 11.23 -8.43
C THR A 110 -22.63 10.59 -7.53
N LYS A 111 -22.07 11.34 -6.58
CA LYS A 111 -21.10 10.82 -5.59
C LYS A 111 -21.61 9.56 -4.86
N ARG A 112 -22.91 9.55 -4.53
CA ARG A 112 -23.56 8.43 -3.83
C ARG A 112 -23.61 7.18 -4.71
N GLU A 113 -24.00 7.33 -5.98
CA GLU A 113 -24.01 6.22 -6.94
C GLU A 113 -22.60 5.66 -7.16
N MET A 114 -21.59 6.54 -7.28
CA MET A 114 -20.20 6.11 -7.42
C MET A 114 -19.72 5.32 -6.19
N GLY A 115 -20.08 5.75 -4.98
CA GLY A 115 -19.80 5.02 -3.75
C GLY A 115 -20.47 3.63 -3.71
N ILE A 116 -21.74 3.53 -4.14
CA ILE A 116 -22.46 2.25 -4.22
C ILE A 116 -21.82 1.33 -5.26
N ILE A 117 -21.50 1.84 -6.45
CA ILE A 117 -20.84 1.07 -7.51
C ILE A 117 -19.46 0.59 -7.04
N ALA A 118 -18.68 1.45 -6.38
CA ALA A 118 -17.39 1.08 -5.82
C ALA A 118 -17.52 0.01 -4.73
N ALA A 119 -18.53 0.10 -3.86
CA ALA A 119 -18.79 -0.91 -2.84
C ALA A 119 -19.18 -2.27 -3.45
N VAL A 120 -20.07 -2.28 -4.45
CA VAL A 120 -20.45 -3.51 -5.18
C VAL A 120 -19.25 -4.10 -5.91
N PHE A 121 -18.49 -3.27 -6.63
CA PHE A 121 -17.29 -3.70 -7.32
C PHE A 121 -16.26 -4.28 -6.35
N ASN A 122 -16.00 -3.61 -5.23
CA ASN A 122 -15.07 -4.08 -4.21
C ASN A 122 -15.52 -5.41 -3.59
N GLY A 123 -16.82 -5.57 -3.32
CA GLY A 123 -17.39 -6.82 -2.82
C GLY A 123 -17.25 -7.98 -3.81
N LEU A 124 -17.60 -7.75 -5.08
CA LEU A 124 -17.48 -8.75 -6.15
C LEU A 124 -16.02 -9.10 -6.41
N TRP A 125 -15.16 -8.10 -6.59
CA TRP A 125 -13.73 -8.26 -6.80
C TRP A 125 -13.07 -9.01 -5.64
N GLY A 126 -13.35 -8.59 -4.41
CA GLY A 126 -12.87 -9.23 -3.19
C GLY A 126 -13.29 -10.70 -3.09
N GLY A 127 -14.55 -11.01 -3.41
CA GLY A 127 -15.05 -12.39 -3.46
C GLY A 127 -14.39 -13.23 -4.56
N THR A 128 -14.18 -12.67 -5.75
CA THR A 128 -13.54 -13.40 -6.87
C THR A 128 -12.07 -13.74 -6.61
N ASN A 129 -11.35 -12.92 -5.84
CA ASN A 129 -9.94 -13.19 -5.50
C ASN A 129 -9.75 -14.45 -4.64
N LEU A 130 -10.82 -14.98 -4.01
CA LEU A 130 -10.76 -16.20 -3.22
C LEU A 130 -11.03 -17.47 -4.06
N VAL A 131 -11.51 -17.33 -5.29
CA VAL A 131 -11.81 -18.48 -6.16
C VAL A 131 -10.55 -19.31 -6.46
N PRO A 132 -9.39 -18.71 -6.82
CA PRO A 132 -8.16 -19.48 -7.03
C PRO A 132 -7.69 -20.21 -5.77
N LEU A 133 -7.89 -19.61 -4.59
CA LEU A 133 -7.51 -20.22 -3.31
C LEU A 133 -8.33 -21.49 -3.04
N HIS A 134 -9.61 -21.50 -3.42
CA HIS A 134 -10.47 -22.67 -3.30
C HIS A 134 -9.95 -23.84 -4.15
N TYR A 135 -9.56 -23.58 -5.41
CA TYR A 135 -9.01 -24.61 -6.29
C TYR A 135 -7.62 -25.09 -5.87
N ALA A 136 -6.74 -24.17 -5.46
CA ALA A 136 -5.38 -24.51 -5.01
C ALA A 136 -5.39 -25.41 -3.76
N SER A 137 -6.39 -25.23 -2.88
CA SER A 137 -6.55 -26.08 -1.69
C SER A 137 -6.83 -27.54 -2.03
N HIS A 138 -7.43 -27.86 -3.18
CA HIS A 138 -7.68 -29.24 -3.60
C HIS A 138 -6.41 -29.97 -4.06
N GLU A 139 -5.40 -29.23 -4.50
CA GLU A 139 -4.12 -29.76 -4.98
C GLU A 139 -3.04 -29.83 -3.88
N GLY A 140 -3.40 -29.52 -2.63
CA GLY A 140 -2.46 -29.54 -1.49
C GLY A 140 -1.64 -28.26 -1.33
N PHE A 141 -1.85 -27.24 -2.17
CA PHE A 141 -1.23 -25.92 -2.02
C PHE A 141 -2.05 -25.07 -1.04
N GLY A 142 -1.95 -25.38 0.24
CA GLY A 142 -2.71 -24.72 1.31
C GLY A 142 -1.99 -23.53 1.96
N GLY A 143 -2.76 -22.48 2.25
CA GLY A 143 -2.47 -21.49 3.30
C GLY A 143 -1.26 -20.57 3.05
N PRO A 144 -0.15 -20.67 3.81
CA PRO A 144 0.91 -19.65 3.82
C PRO A 144 1.64 -19.44 2.48
N MET A 145 1.75 -20.49 1.66
CA MET A 145 2.42 -20.41 0.35
C MET A 145 1.70 -19.44 -0.60
N TYR A 146 0.37 -19.29 -0.44
CA TYR A 146 -0.41 -18.32 -1.18
C TYR A 146 0.02 -16.88 -0.86
N VAL A 147 0.36 -16.59 0.40
CA VAL A 147 0.82 -15.26 0.83
C VAL A 147 2.10 -14.86 0.10
N VAL A 148 3.03 -15.79 -0.06
CA VAL A 148 4.29 -15.55 -0.75
C VAL A 148 4.04 -15.24 -2.23
N SER A 149 3.18 -16.03 -2.88
CA SER A 149 2.81 -15.79 -4.28
C SER A 149 2.04 -14.48 -4.48
N PHE A 150 1.16 -14.13 -3.54
CA PHE A 150 0.43 -12.87 -3.56
C PHE A 150 1.36 -11.67 -3.35
N ALA A 151 2.31 -11.77 -2.40
CA ALA A 151 3.31 -10.74 -2.17
C ALA A 151 4.19 -10.52 -3.40
N SER A 152 4.70 -11.58 -4.02
CA SER A 152 5.52 -11.46 -5.24
C SER A 152 4.73 -10.90 -6.42
N GLY A 153 3.47 -11.33 -6.59
CA GLY A 153 2.55 -10.78 -7.59
C GLY A 153 2.29 -9.30 -7.38
N SER A 154 2.01 -8.88 -6.14
CA SER A 154 1.77 -7.47 -5.80
C SER A 154 3.01 -6.60 -6.05
N MET A 155 4.20 -7.11 -5.75
CA MET A 155 5.47 -6.43 -6.03
C MET A 155 5.69 -6.26 -7.54
N LEU A 156 5.46 -7.32 -8.33
CA LEU A 156 5.60 -7.28 -9.78
C LEU A 156 4.62 -6.29 -10.42
N VAL A 157 3.35 -6.32 -10.02
CA VAL A 157 2.34 -5.37 -10.52
C VAL A 157 2.68 -3.94 -10.12
N THR A 158 3.17 -3.73 -8.90
CA THR A 158 3.59 -2.39 -8.44
C THR A 158 4.75 -1.86 -9.29
N ILE A 159 5.78 -2.68 -9.53
CA ILE A 159 6.90 -2.31 -10.40
C ILE A 159 6.40 -2.02 -11.82
N ALA A 160 5.51 -2.85 -12.37
CA ALA A 160 4.94 -2.64 -13.69
C ALA A 160 4.15 -1.33 -13.79
N LEU A 161 3.34 -0.99 -12.78
CA LEU A 161 2.61 0.30 -12.74
C LEU A 161 3.57 1.49 -12.67
N TRP A 162 4.66 1.39 -11.91
CA TRP A 162 5.71 2.41 -11.89
C TRP A 162 6.39 2.58 -13.26
N VAL A 163 6.70 1.47 -13.94
CA VAL A 163 7.26 1.49 -15.30
C VAL A 163 6.28 2.11 -16.29
N ILE A 164 5.02 1.70 -16.28
CA ILE A 164 3.97 2.26 -17.16
C ILE A 164 3.82 3.76 -16.91
N ARG A 165 3.77 4.19 -15.64
CA ARG A 165 3.71 5.61 -15.28
C ARG A 165 4.92 6.38 -15.79
N PHE A 166 6.12 5.83 -15.63
CA PHE A 166 7.34 6.44 -16.15
C PHE A 166 7.33 6.55 -17.68
N LEU A 167 6.91 5.49 -18.39
CA LEU A 167 6.77 5.49 -19.85
C LEU A 167 5.71 6.50 -20.33
N PHE A 168 4.60 6.63 -19.60
CA PHE A 168 3.57 7.62 -19.87
C PHE A 168 4.10 9.05 -19.75
N GLU A 169 4.86 9.36 -18.68
CA GLU A 169 5.51 10.67 -18.53
C GLU A 169 6.60 10.91 -19.57
N LEU A 170 7.34 9.86 -19.96
CA LEU A 170 8.34 9.94 -21.03
C LEU A 170 7.69 10.27 -22.38
N TYR A 171 6.54 9.65 -22.69
CA TYR A 171 5.76 9.95 -23.88
C TYR A 171 5.18 11.37 -23.84
N ARG A 172 4.69 11.81 -22.67
CA ARG A 172 4.12 13.16 -22.48
C ARG A 172 5.15 14.29 -22.59
N LEU A 173 6.43 14.02 -22.30
CA LEU A 173 7.51 15.01 -22.24
C LEU A 173 8.52 14.87 -23.40
N ASP A 174 8.06 14.40 -24.57
CA ASP A 174 8.85 14.28 -25.80
C ASP A 174 10.19 13.52 -25.63
N GLY A 175 10.22 12.49 -24.78
CA GLY A 175 11.42 11.67 -24.56
C GLY A 175 12.49 12.30 -23.67
N ALA A 176 12.23 13.43 -23.02
CA ALA A 176 13.17 14.07 -22.10
C ALA A 176 13.28 13.32 -20.75
N VAL A 177 14.13 12.28 -20.69
CA VAL A 177 14.30 11.37 -19.53
C VAL A 177 14.49 12.12 -18.21
N LEU A 178 15.30 13.18 -18.18
CA LEU A 178 15.57 13.93 -16.95
C LEU A 178 14.33 14.65 -16.41
N LYS A 179 13.48 15.18 -17.30
CA LYS A 179 12.22 15.84 -16.95
C LYS A 179 11.18 14.81 -16.50
N ALA A 180 11.10 13.67 -17.20
CA ALA A 180 10.22 12.57 -16.82
C ALA A 180 10.56 12.02 -15.43
N PHE A 181 11.85 11.88 -15.11
CA PHE A 181 12.30 11.46 -13.79
C PHE A 181 11.94 12.48 -12.68
N HIS A 182 12.08 13.78 -12.95
CA HIS A 182 11.67 14.83 -12.01
C HIS A 182 10.15 15.00 -11.88
N ALA A 183 9.38 14.55 -12.87
CA ALA A 183 7.92 14.53 -12.81
C ALA A 183 7.37 13.36 -11.97
N LEU A 184 8.20 12.37 -11.64
CA LEU A 184 7.81 11.30 -10.73
C LEU A 184 7.65 11.86 -9.30
N PRO A 185 6.72 11.30 -8.50
CA PRO A 185 6.57 11.69 -7.11
C PRO A 185 7.92 11.57 -6.37
N PRO A 186 8.38 12.64 -5.67
CA PRO A 186 9.63 12.57 -4.93
C PRO A 186 9.54 11.47 -3.87
N LEU A 187 10.50 10.54 -3.91
CA LEU A 187 10.59 9.46 -2.95
C LEU A 187 11.10 10.01 -1.62
N HIS A 188 10.19 10.36 -0.71
CA HIS A 188 10.51 10.76 0.65
C HIS A 188 10.90 9.55 1.52
N ILE A 189 11.84 8.72 1.05
CA ILE A 189 12.21 7.43 1.65
C ILE A 189 12.52 7.59 3.13
N ARG A 190 13.27 8.63 3.51
CA ARG A 190 13.70 8.85 4.90
C ARG A 190 12.56 9.13 5.87
N GLN A 191 11.44 9.70 5.41
CA GLN A 191 10.27 9.98 6.25
C GLN A 191 9.24 8.86 6.16
N MET A 192 9.05 8.29 4.97
CA MET A 192 7.99 7.31 4.71
C MET A 192 8.36 5.87 5.06
N TRP A 193 9.66 5.54 5.20
CA TRP A 193 10.04 4.14 5.41
C TRP A 193 9.51 3.55 6.72
N ILE A 194 9.50 4.31 7.83
CA ILE A 194 8.98 3.82 9.12
C ILE A 194 7.46 3.57 9.04
N PRO A 195 6.62 4.59 8.75
CA PRO A 195 5.16 4.39 8.69
C PRO A 195 4.76 3.43 7.56
N GLY A 196 5.47 3.45 6.43
CA GLY A 196 5.25 2.54 5.30
C GLY A 196 5.59 1.09 5.65
N THR A 197 6.71 0.85 6.33
CA THR A 197 7.07 -0.51 6.77
C THR A 197 6.13 -1.00 7.86
N LEU A 198 5.78 -0.16 8.83
CA LEU A 198 4.88 -0.53 9.91
C LEU A 198 3.48 -0.87 9.39
N SER A 199 2.93 -0.02 8.51
CA SER A 199 1.63 -0.29 7.86
C SER A 199 1.68 -1.54 6.99
N GLY A 200 2.76 -1.76 6.24
CA GLY A 200 2.97 -2.96 5.43
C GLY A 200 3.05 -4.24 6.26
N ILE A 201 3.78 -4.22 7.38
CA ILE A 201 3.86 -5.35 8.33
C ILE A 201 2.48 -5.63 8.93
N LEU A 202 1.79 -4.60 9.41
CA LEU A 202 0.48 -4.75 10.03
C LEU A 202 -0.57 -5.28 9.04
N TRP A 203 -0.55 -4.77 7.80
CA TRP A 203 -1.40 -5.26 6.73
C TRP A 203 -1.08 -6.71 6.34
N SER A 204 0.20 -7.07 6.26
CA SER A 204 0.62 -8.45 5.95
C SER A 204 0.22 -9.42 7.07
N ALA A 205 0.39 -9.03 8.33
CA ALA A 205 -0.06 -9.79 9.48
C ALA A 205 -1.59 -9.98 9.48
N GLY A 206 -2.35 -8.92 9.17
CA GLY A 206 -3.80 -8.99 9.01
C GLY A 206 -4.23 -9.99 7.94
N ASN A 207 -3.65 -9.91 6.75
CA ASN A 207 -3.95 -10.85 5.66
C ASN A 207 -3.57 -12.29 6.00
N PHE A 208 -2.43 -12.50 6.67
CA PHE A 208 -2.02 -13.82 7.13
C PHE A 208 -3.02 -14.42 8.13
N MET A 209 -3.46 -13.63 9.11
CA MET A 209 -4.50 -14.06 10.08
C MET A 209 -5.85 -14.31 9.41
N CYS A 210 -6.19 -13.54 8.37
CA CYS A 210 -7.40 -13.77 7.57
C CYS A 210 -7.35 -15.10 6.83
N ILE A 211 -6.21 -15.46 6.23
CA ILE A 211 -6.03 -16.75 5.56
C ILE A 211 -6.14 -17.89 6.56
N ILE A 212 -5.52 -17.76 7.74
CA ILE A 212 -5.67 -18.73 8.84
C ILE A 212 -7.15 -18.89 9.21
N SER A 213 -7.86 -17.78 9.46
CA SER A 213 -9.29 -17.78 9.78
C SER A 213 -10.12 -18.50 8.72
N VAL A 214 -9.92 -18.16 7.44
CA VAL A 214 -10.60 -18.77 6.30
C VAL A 214 -10.28 -20.26 6.14
N THR A 215 -9.05 -20.68 6.46
CA THR A 215 -8.63 -22.08 6.39
C THR A 215 -9.30 -22.92 7.48
N PHE A 216 -9.48 -22.38 8.69
CA PHE A 216 -10.07 -23.11 9.82
C PHE A 216 -11.60 -23.03 9.88
N LEU A 217 -12.20 -21.88 9.57
CA LEU A 217 -13.65 -21.63 9.67
C LEU A 217 -14.39 -21.87 8.34
N GLY A 218 -13.66 -22.08 7.25
CA GLY A 218 -14.22 -22.16 5.90
C GLY A 218 -14.42 -20.78 5.25
N GLN A 219 -14.59 -20.80 3.92
CA GLN A 219 -14.67 -19.58 3.10
C GLN A 219 -15.86 -18.69 3.48
N GLY A 220 -17.03 -19.26 3.76
CA GLY A 220 -18.23 -18.47 4.08
C GLY A 220 -18.12 -17.72 5.41
N VAL A 221 -17.76 -18.43 6.49
CA VAL A 221 -17.70 -17.85 7.84
C VAL A 221 -16.43 -17.03 8.03
N GLY A 222 -15.27 -17.58 7.65
CA GLY A 222 -13.98 -16.90 7.82
C GLY A 222 -13.90 -15.57 7.09
N TYR A 223 -14.41 -15.50 5.85
CA TYR A 223 -14.40 -14.26 5.08
C TYR A 223 -15.37 -13.21 5.65
N SER A 224 -16.54 -13.64 6.10
CA SER A 224 -17.52 -12.78 6.76
C SER A 224 -16.93 -12.12 8.02
N PHE A 225 -16.13 -12.86 8.81
CA PHE A 225 -15.39 -12.31 9.94
C PHE A 225 -14.30 -11.33 9.52
N THR A 226 -13.55 -11.61 8.45
CA THR A 226 -12.56 -10.67 7.92
C THR A 226 -13.21 -9.34 7.51
N GLN A 227 -14.40 -9.37 6.91
CA GLN A 227 -15.14 -8.15 6.57
C GLN A 227 -15.62 -7.37 7.80
N ALA A 228 -15.88 -8.03 8.93
CA ALA A 228 -16.24 -7.34 10.18
C ALA A 228 -15.13 -6.41 10.69
N SER A 229 -13.88 -6.56 10.23
CA SER A 229 -12.80 -5.60 10.53
C SER A 229 -13.13 -4.17 10.08
N MET A 230 -13.97 -4.01 9.03
CA MET A 230 -14.46 -2.69 8.60
C MET A 230 -15.31 -2.01 9.67
N LEU A 231 -16.04 -2.78 10.49
CA LEU A 231 -16.79 -2.23 11.62
C LEU A 231 -15.84 -1.71 12.70
N ILE A 232 -14.78 -2.46 13.00
CA ILE A 232 -13.74 -2.03 13.96
C ILE A 232 -13.04 -0.76 13.44
N SER A 233 -12.74 -0.69 12.14
CA SER A 233 -12.18 0.51 11.52
C SER A 233 -13.13 1.71 11.65
N GLY A 234 -14.43 1.50 11.45
CA GLY A 234 -15.44 2.54 11.65
C GLY A 234 -15.56 3.00 13.10
N LEU A 235 -15.45 2.09 14.07
CA LEU A 235 -15.42 2.43 15.49
C LEU A 235 -14.21 3.29 15.85
N TRP A 236 -13.03 3.00 15.30
CA TRP A 236 -11.86 3.86 15.46
C TRP A 236 -12.09 5.26 14.86
N GLY A 237 -12.73 5.35 13.69
CA GLY A 237 -13.16 6.63 13.11
C GLY A 237 -14.03 7.45 14.06
N ILE A 238 -15.03 6.82 14.66
CA ILE A 238 -15.98 7.48 15.57
C ILE A 238 -15.32 7.88 16.89
N PHE A 239 -14.62 6.95 17.57
CA PHE A 239 -14.14 7.17 18.93
C PHE A 239 -12.77 7.85 19.03
N TYR A 240 -11.90 7.65 18.05
CA TYR A 240 -10.55 8.22 18.10
C TYR A 240 -10.49 9.56 17.36
N PHE A 241 -10.94 9.58 16.11
CA PHE A 241 -10.86 10.77 15.27
C PHE A 241 -12.03 11.74 15.49
N HIS A 242 -13.15 11.29 16.07
CA HIS A 242 -14.34 12.12 16.32
C HIS A 242 -14.87 12.82 15.05
N GLU A 243 -14.63 12.25 13.87
CA GLU A 243 -14.89 12.86 12.56
C GLU A 243 -16.39 12.90 12.17
N ILE A 244 -17.27 12.26 12.96
CA ILE A 244 -18.63 11.94 12.53
C ILE A 244 -19.64 12.60 13.48
N GLY A 245 -20.55 13.41 12.92
CA GLY A 245 -21.65 14.02 13.66
C GLY A 245 -22.67 12.99 14.19
N GLU A 246 -23.35 13.32 15.29
CA GLU A 246 -24.22 12.41 16.07
C GLU A 246 -25.27 11.67 15.21
N ASP A 247 -25.89 12.35 14.24
CA ASP A 247 -26.89 11.76 13.35
C ASP A 247 -26.31 10.69 12.41
N MET A 248 -25.05 10.85 12.01
CA MET A 248 -24.37 9.92 11.12
C MET A 248 -23.85 8.70 11.89
N ILE A 249 -23.52 8.85 13.17
CA ILE A 249 -23.19 7.74 14.08
C ILE A 249 -24.36 6.76 14.16
N ASN A 250 -25.59 7.25 14.34
CA ASN A 250 -26.78 6.40 14.44
C ASN A 250 -27.04 5.60 13.15
N ARG A 251 -26.84 6.22 11.98
CA ARG A 251 -26.98 5.54 10.67
C ARG A 251 -25.88 4.51 10.46
N TRP A 252 -24.64 4.84 10.84
CA TRP A 252 -23.53 3.91 10.79
C TRP A 252 -23.77 2.71 11.71
N LEU A 253 -24.21 2.94 12.96
CA LEU A 253 -24.51 1.88 13.93
C LEU A 253 -25.64 0.96 13.43
N ALA A 254 -26.71 1.53 12.86
CA ALA A 254 -27.78 0.75 12.24
C ALA A 254 -27.25 -0.14 11.11
N SER A 255 -26.38 0.38 10.25
CA SER A 255 -25.75 -0.41 9.18
C SER A 255 -24.81 -1.50 9.72
N ALA A 256 -24.08 -1.21 10.79
CA ALA A 256 -23.19 -2.16 11.46
C ALA A 256 -23.97 -3.33 12.08
N VAL A 257 -25.11 -3.05 12.73
CA VAL A 257 -25.99 -4.09 13.29
C VAL A 257 -26.54 -5.00 12.19
N VAL A 258 -27.02 -4.42 11.08
CA VAL A 258 -27.50 -5.21 9.93
C VAL A 258 -26.40 -6.10 9.37
N ALA A 259 -25.17 -5.58 9.22
CA ALA A 259 -24.02 -6.35 8.76
C ALA A 259 -23.68 -7.51 9.72
N LEU A 260 -23.65 -7.25 11.04
CA LEU A 260 -23.40 -8.29 12.05
C LEU A 260 -24.49 -9.36 12.06
N CYS A 261 -25.76 -8.98 11.96
CA CYS A 261 -26.87 -9.93 11.84
C CYS A 261 -26.70 -10.82 10.59
N GLY A 262 -26.29 -10.25 9.45
CA GLY A 262 -26.01 -11.01 8.23
C GLY A 262 -24.87 -12.01 8.42
N ILE A 263 -23.77 -11.59 9.04
CA ILE A 263 -22.61 -12.46 9.33
C ILE A 263 -23.02 -13.61 10.29
N LEU A 264 -23.76 -13.30 11.36
CA LEU A 264 -24.24 -14.29 12.31
C LEU A 264 -25.21 -15.28 11.68
N TRP A 265 -26.11 -14.80 10.80
CA TRP A 265 -27.04 -15.65 10.07
C TRP A 265 -26.31 -16.64 9.15
N LEU A 266 -25.37 -16.14 8.34
CA LEU A 266 -24.54 -16.97 7.47
C LEU A 266 -23.71 -17.98 8.26
N SER A 267 -23.16 -17.57 9.40
CA SER A 267 -22.41 -18.44 10.30
C SER A 267 -23.28 -19.55 10.90
N TYR A 268 -24.51 -19.22 11.29
CA TYR A 268 -25.47 -20.20 11.82
C TYR A 268 -25.92 -21.23 10.79
N GLU A 269 -26.11 -20.81 9.54
CA GLU A 269 -26.47 -21.72 8.45
C GLU A 269 -25.34 -22.70 8.14
N HIS A 270 -24.09 -22.26 8.20
CA HIS A 270 -22.93 -23.13 7.94
C HIS A 270 -22.70 -24.19 9.04
N ALA A 271 -23.18 -23.94 10.26
CA ALA A 271 -23.03 -24.85 11.39
C ALA A 271 -24.04 -26.02 11.39
N LYS A 272 -25.11 -25.96 10.57
CA LYS A 272 -26.13 -27.00 10.43
C LYS A 272 -25.82 -27.98 9.30
#